data_AF-K6T531-F1
#
_entry.id   AF-K6T531-F1
#
_cell.length_a   1.000
_cell.length_b   1.000
_cell.length_c   1.000
_cell.angle_alpha   90.00
_cell.angle_beta   90.00
_cell.angle_gamma   90.00
#
_symmetry.space_group_name_H-M   'P 1'
#
loop_
_entity.id
_entity.type
_entity.pdbx_description
1 polymer ?
#
loop_
_entity_poly.entity_id
_entity_poly.type
_entity_poly.pdbx_seq_one_letter_code
_entity_poly.pdbx_strand_id
1 'polypeptide(L)'
;MIPLVILYNAVSLDGRITGFNADVELYYELASNWNVDAVLMGSNTVLKGFGVKPGETLEESEESFKPRVKDPENTAVTGGSR
;
A
#
# COMPACT_ATOMS: atom_id res chain seq x y z
N MET A 1 -9.19 21.09 10.12
CA MET A 1 -9.75 20.22 9.07
C MET A 1 -9.49 18.77 9.47
N ILE A 2 -10.41 17.85 9.21
CA ILE A 2 -10.28 16.42 9.55
C ILE A 2 -9.89 15.67 8.25
N PRO A 3 -8.85 14.82 8.24
CA PRO A 3 -8.44 14.09 7.05
C PRO A 3 -9.46 13.01 6.65
N LEU A 4 -9.59 12.73 5.35
CA LEU A 4 -10.27 11.53 4.86
C LEU A 4 -9.40 10.31 5.16
N VAL A 5 -9.97 9.31 5.84
CA VAL A 5 -9.27 8.07 6.18
C VAL A 5 -9.89 6.92 5.40
N ILE A 6 -9.06 6.24 4.58
CA ILE A 6 -9.43 5.02 3.88
C ILE A 6 -8.79 3.84 4.60
N LEU A 7 -9.59 2.88 5.06
CA LEU A 7 -9.10 1.62 5.59
C LEU A 7 -9.14 0.56 4.47
N TYR A 8 -7.98 0.00 4.12
CA TYR A 8 -7.85 -0.97 3.04
C TYR A 8 -6.99 -2.16 3.52
N ASN A 9 -7.52 -3.38 3.37
CA ASN A 9 -6.86 -4.62 3.76
C ASN A 9 -7.28 -5.77 2.84
N ALA A 10 -6.39 -6.72 2.60
CA ALA A 10 -6.74 -8.04 2.11
C ALA A 10 -7.09 -8.95 3.31
N VAL A 11 -8.25 -9.59 3.28
CA VAL A 11 -8.72 -10.48 4.36
C VAL A 11 -9.25 -11.80 3.81
N SER A 12 -9.04 -12.89 4.54
CA SER A 12 -9.69 -14.17 4.26
C SER A 12 -11.20 -14.09 4.52
N LEU A 13 -11.95 -15.08 4.04
CA LEU A 13 -13.41 -15.18 4.25
C LEU A 13 -13.79 -15.20 5.75
N ASP A 14 -12.91 -15.74 6.59
CA ASP A 14 -13.08 -15.79 8.05
C ASP A 14 -12.36 -14.64 8.79
N GLY A 15 -11.92 -13.60 8.08
CA GLY A 15 -11.46 -12.34 8.68
C GLY A 15 -9.99 -12.33 9.12
N ARG A 16 -9.16 -13.27 8.66
CA ARG A 16 -7.72 -13.25 8.93
C ARG A 16 -6.99 -12.32 7.97
N ILE A 17 -5.94 -11.68 8.46
CA ILE A 17 -5.00 -10.85 7.68
C ILE A 17 -3.68 -11.58 7.35
N THR A 18 -3.55 -12.84 7.79
CA THR A 18 -2.37 -13.70 7.56
C THR A 18 -2.81 -15.15 7.37
N GLY A 19 -1.91 -16.00 6.84
CA GLY A 19 -2.14 -17.44 6.73
C GLY A 19 -3.06 -17.86 5.57
N PHE A 20 -3.25 -16.98 4.58
CA PHE A 20 -3.97 -17.29 3.35
C PHE A 20 -3.19 -16.74 2.14
N ASN A 21 -3.48 -17.29 0.97
CA ASN A 21 -2.83 -16.89 -0.28
C ASN A 21 -3.51 -15.63 -0.84
N ALA A 22 -3.09 -14.45 -0.38
CA ALA A 22 -3.54 -13.17 -0.91
C ALA A 22 -2.82 -12.86 -2.22
N ASP A 23 -3.52 -12.26 -3.19
CA ASP A 23 -2.89 -11.65 -4.35
C ASP A 23 -2.29 -10.30 -3.95
N VAL A 24 -0.99 -10.30 -3.66
CA VAL A 24 -0.26 -9.14 -3.15
C VAL A 24 -0.03 -8.11 -4.25
N GLU A 25 0.16 -8.55 -5.50
CA GLU A 25 0.37 -7.67 -6.64
C GLU A 25 -0.90 -6.86 -6.92
N LEU A 26 -2.05 -7.54 -7.06
CA LEU A 26 -3.34 -6.89 -7.22
C LEU A 26 -3.68 -5.96 -6.05
N TYR A 27 -3.38 -6.38 -4.81
CA TYR A 27 -3.60 -5.54 -3.63
C TYR A 27 -2.85 -4.20 -3.73
N TYR A 28 -1.57 -4.22 -4.11
CA TYR A 28 -0.78 -2.99 -4.24
C TYR A 28 -1.13 -2.18 -5.49
N GLU A 29 -1.50 -2.83 -6.59
CA GLU A 29 -2.00 -2.17 -7.80
C GLU A 29 -3.26 -1.35 -7.50
N LEU A 30 -4.24 -1.97 -6.83
CA LEU A 30 -5.47 -1.28 -6.41
C LEU A 30 -5.17 -0.17 -5.41
N ALA A 31 -4.25 -0.37 -4.47
CA ALA A 31 -3.85 0.68 -3.53
C ALA A 31 -3.19 1.89 -4.22
N SER A 32 -2.45 1.66 -5.32
CA SER A 32 -1.77 2.71 -6.07
C SER A 32 -2.72 3.68 -6.79
N ASN A 33 -3.97 3.26 -6.98
CA ASN A 33 -5.00 4.06 -7.65
C ASN A 33 -5.52 5.24 -6.83
N TRP A 34 -5.36 5.22 -5.50
CA TRP A 34 -5.84 6.32 -4.67
C TRP A 34 -4.82 7.46 -4.59
N ASN A 35 -5.31 8.69 -4.75
CA ASN A 35 -4.52 9.89 -4.52
C ASN A 35 -4.47 10.23 -3.03
N VAL A 36 -3.72 9.44 -2.26
CA VAL A 36 -3.53 9.66 -0.82
C VAL A 36 -2.27 10.50 -0.56
N ASP A 37 -2.36 11.40 0.42
CA ASP A 37 -1.20 12.19 0.87
C ASP A 37 -0.21 11.36 1.70
N ALA A 38 -0.68 10.29 2.33
CA ALA A 38 0.12 9.39 3.13
C ALA A 38 -0.49 7.98 3.22
N VAL A 39 0.38 6.99 3.43
CA VAL A 39 -0.01 5.60 3.75
C VAL A 39 0.47 5.30 5.17
N LEU A 40 -0.44 4.87 6.04
CA LEU A 40 -0.13 4.44 7.40
C LEU A 40 -0.04 2.92 7.45
N MET A 41 1.07 2.39 7.95
CA MET A 41 1.29 0.95 8.11
C MET A 41 2.01 0.67 9.44
N GLY A 42 1.73 -0.48 10.06
CA GLY A 42 2.44 -0.94 11.24
C GLY A 42 3.92 -1.21 10.94
N SER A 43 4.81 -0.86 11.87
CA SER A 43 6.27 -1.00 11.72
C SER A 43 6.71 -2.44 11.39
N ASN A 44 6.14 -3.44 12.07
CA ASN A 44 6.48 -4.83 11.80
C ASN A 44 6.05 -5.27 10.40
N THR A 45 4.93 -4.74 9.88
CA THR A 45 4.44 -5.05 8.54
C THR A 45 5.35 -4.45 7.48
N VAL A 46 5.76 -3.19 7.65
CA VAL A 46 6.63 -2.53 6.67
C VAL A 46 7.99 -3.21 6.60
N LEU A 47 8.61 -3.53 7.75
CA LEU A 47 9.90 -4.21 7.80
C LEU A 47 9.84 -5.59 7.13
N LYS A 48 8.77 -6.36 7.42
CA LYS A 48 8.55 -7.66 6.80
C LYS A 48 8.34 -7.56 5.29
N GLY A 49 7.61 -6.54 4.81
CA GLY A 49 7.37 -6.31 3.39
C GLY A 49 8.65 -5.99 2.61
N PHE A 50 9.58 -5.25 3.21
CA PHE A 50 10.88 -4.93 2.61
C PHE A 50 11.97 -5.98 2.90
N GLY A 51 11.68 -7.03 3.67
CA GLY A 51 12.66 -8.06 4.02
C GLY A 51 13.81 -7.57 4.91
N VAL A 52 13.62 -6.46 5.63
CA VAL A 52 14.64 -5.83 6.48
C VAL A 52 14.43 -6.14 7.95
N LYS A 53 15.52 -6.19 8.72
CA LYS A 53 15.47 -6.37 10.18
C LYS A 53 15.33 -5.02 10.90
N PRO A 54 14.74 -4.99 12.10
CA PRO A 54 14.77 -3.79 12.93
C PRO A 54 16.21 -3.34 13.21
N GLY A 55 16.51 -2.06 12.93
CA GLY A 55 17.86 -1.48 13.10
C GLY A 55 18.82 -1.73 11.94
N GLU A 56 18.38 -2.39 10.87
CA GLU A 56 19.11 -2.50 9.62
C GLU A 56 18.90 -1.23 8.79
N THR A 57 20.00 -0.61 8.35
CA THR A 57 19.97 0.56 7.46
C THR A 57 20.39 0.10 6.07
N LEU A 58 19.53 0.35 5.08
CA LEU A 58 19.89 0.17 3.68
C LEU A 58 20.46 1.49 3.14
N GLU A 59 21.41 1.41 2.19
CA GLU A 59 21.85 2.60 1.47
C GLU A 59 20.69 3.13 0.62
N GLU A 60 20.33 4.39 0.83
CA GLU A 60 19.32 5.06 0.01
C GLU A 60 19.92 5.37 -1.37
N SER A 61 19.27 4.90 -2.44
CA SER A 61 19.63 5.28 -3.80
C SER A 61 18.98 6.61 -4.19
N GLU A 62 19.50 7.25 -5.24
CA GLU A 62 18.88 8.42 -5.88
C GLU A 62 17.41 8.18 -6.32
N GLU A 63 17.02 6.93 -6.51
CA GLU A 63 15.65 6.55 -6.89
C GLU A 63 14.67 6.63 -5.71
N SER A 64 15.14 6.44 -4.47
CA SER A 64 14.32 6.54 -3.27
C SER A 64 13.71 7.93 -3.08
N PHE A 65 14.33 8.96 -3.64
CA PHE A 65 13.88 10.35 -3.55
C PHE A 65 12.97 10.79 -4.70
N LYS A 66 12.81 9.95 -5.73
CA LYS A 66 11.94 10.28 -6.87
C LYS A 66 10.48 10.00 -6.49
N PRO A 67 9.55 10.93 -6.75
CA PRO A 67 8.12 10.67 -6.60
C PRO A 67 7.70 9.46 -7.43
N ARG A 68 6.81 8.62 -6.91
CA ARG A 68 6.22 7.53 -7.69
C ARG A 68 5.49 8.09 -8.91
N VAL A 69 5.81 7.57 -10.09
CA VAL A 69 5.08 7.87 -11.32
C VAL A 69 3.78 7.08 -11.27
N LYS A 70 2.64 7.76 -11.33
CA LYS A 70 1.34 7.10 -11.50
C LYS A 70 1.23 6.59 -12.94
N ASP A 71 0.79 5.36 -13.11
CA ASP A 71 0.43 4.84 -14.43
C ASP A 71 -0.80 5.61 -14.95
N PRO A 72 -0.70 6.32 -16.09
CA PRO A 72 -1.83 7.07 -16.65
C PRO A 72 -2.97 6.18 -17.18
N GLU A 73 -2.70 4.91 -17.49
CA GLU A 73 -3.71 3.94 -17.94
C GLU A 73 -4.42 3.26 -16.76
N ASN A 74 -3.88 3.39 -15.55
CA ASN A 74 -4.52 2.94 -14.31
C ASN A 74 -5.57 3.99 -13.86
N THR A 75 -6.58 4.19 -14.71
CA THR A 75 -7.75 4.98 -14.34
C THR A 75 -8.63 4.12 -13.45
N ALA A 76 -8.61 4.39 -12.15
CA ALA A 76 -9.62 3.90 -11.24
C ALA A 76 -11.00 4.01 -11.90
N VAL A 77 -11.75 2.91 -11.94
CA VAL A 77 -13.18 2.94 -12.24
C VAL A 77 -13.77 3.97 -11.27
N THR A 78 -14.15 5.13 -11.80
CA THR A 78 -14.89 6.18 -11.10
C THR A 78 -16.32 5.66 -10.88
N GLY A 79 -16.43 4.64 -10.04
CA GLY A 79 -17.69 4.01 -9.68
C GLY A 79 -18.34 4.74 -8.52
N GLY A 80 -19.31 5.59 -8.85
CA GLY A 80 -20.41 5.91 -7.94
C GLY A 80 -20.48 7.36 -7.45
N SER A 81 -21.03 8.24 -8.28
CA SER A 81 -21.86 9.32 -7.75
C SER A 81 -23.06 8.70 -7.04
N ARG A 82 -23.10 8.77 -5.71
CA ARG A 82 -24.23 9.11 -4.82
C ARG A 82 -23.97 8.66 -3.40
#